data_AF-A0A3P1CXU3-F1
#
_entry.id   AF-A0A3P1CXU3-F1
#
_cell.length_a   1.000
_cell.length_b   1.000
_cell.length_c   1.000
_cell.angle_alpha   90.00
_cell.angle_beta   90.00
_cell.angle_gamma   90.00
#
_symmetry.space_group_name_H-M   'P 1'
#
loop_
_entity.id
_entity.type
_entity.pdbx_description
1 polymer ?
#
loop_
_entity_poly.entity_id
_entity_poly.type
_entity_poly.pdbx_seq_one_letter_code
_entity_poly.pdbx_strand_id
1 'polypeptide(L)'
;MAAIKIHCPSCKKTTYTRSIPTYKIYQNTNEGDPKARLLCNSKHADILWYRRGRECQICGKIFLSAELDESFIEELVQLRELVIERNIRIIRRIKRNIHWIKYDEKVPEDFAKSFIRACAWWDKHPSGFPARAPRHADNIYLSSYYGWVLEFGANKFLVGKAIIRSANVVNTYIENAAKGTLIRKNELVNAISNAIAGSVANFYDDEYYTYPIYSGQLEFGVHAIDLADAAEFLIKNSDLEGLFV
;
A
#
# COMPACT_ATOMS: atom_id res chain seq x y z
N MET A 1 -22.63 37.88 -11.12
CA MET A 1 -21.65 37.08 -10.34
C MET A 1 -22.28 36.76 -8.99
N ALA A 2 -22.31 35.50 -8.57
CA ALA A 2 -22.87 35.14 -7.27
C ALA A 2 -21.96 35.63 -6.13
N ALA A 3 -22.51 36.44 -5.23
CA ALA A 3 -21.82 36.86 -4.02
C ALA A 3 -21.89 35.74 -2.97
N ILE A 4 -20.76 35.38 -2.38
CA ILE A 4 -20.67 34.34 -1.33
C ILE A 4 -20.39 35.03 0.01
N LYS A 5 -21.01 34.51 1.07
CA LYS A 5 -20.75 34.95 2.45
C LYS A 5 -19.45 34.33 2.96
N ILE A 6 -18.45 35.15 3.26
CA ILE A 6 -17.14 34.73 3.78
C ILE A 6 -16.72 35.70 4.89
N HIS A 7 -15.96 35.22 5.88
CA HIS A 7 -15.39 36.06 6.92
C HIS A 7 -14.40 37.08 6.31
N CYS A 8 -14.62 38.38 6.56
CA CYS A 8 -13.69 39.41 6.12
C CYS A 8 -12.73 39.77 7.26
N PRO A 9 -11.40 39.72 7.05
CA PRO A 9 -10.41 39.98 8.10
C PRO A 9 -10.43 41.43 8.59
N SER A 10 -10.83 42.39 7.75
CA SER A 10 -10.97 43.80 8.13
C SER A 10 -12.26 44.07 8.90
N CYS A 11 -13.38 43.49 8.49
CA CYS A 11 -14.67 43.68 9.18
C CYS A 11 -14.84 42.76 10.41
N LYS A 12 -14.02 41.72 10.56
CA LYS A 12 -14.11 40.67 11.60
C LYS A 12 -15.48 39.99 11.68
N LYS A 13 -16.21 39.92 10.57
CA LYS A 13 -17.53 39.28 10.46
C LYS A 13 -17.74 38.68 9.07
N THR A 14 -18.67 37.74 8.99
CA THR A 14 -19.11 37.17 7.72
C THR A 14 -19.86 38.20 6.90
N THR A 15 -19.42 38.41 5.65
CA THR A 15 -19.95 39.44 4.75
C THR A 15 -20.00 38.92 3.32
N TYR A 16 -20.72 39.64 2.46
CA TYR A 16 -20.74 39.34 1.02
C TYR A 16 -19.41 39.73 0.39
N THR A 17 -18.81 38.78 -0.31
CA THR A 17 -17.55 38.95 -1.02
C THR A 17 -17.73 38.62 -2.49
N ARG A 18 -17.07 39.38 -3.37
CA ARG A 18 -16.94 39.02 -4.79
C ARG A 18 -15.61 38.31 -5.04
N SER A 19 -15.63 37.30 -5.90
CA SER A 19 -14.39 36.68 -6.37
C SER A 19 -13.68 37.64 -7.31
N ILE A 20 -12.38 37.84 -7.11
CA ILE A 20 -11.54 38.59 -8.03
C ILE A 20 -10.38 37.69 -8.52
N PRO A 21 -9.79 37.98 -9.68
CA PRO A 21 -8.57 37.31 -10.10
C PRO A 21 -7.44 37.52 -9.09
N THR A 22 -6.70 36.46 -8.76
CA THR A 22 -5.61 36.46 -7.76
C THR A 22 -4.49 37.43 -8.14
N TYR A 23 -4.17 37.60 -9.42
CA TYR A 23 -3.15 38.56 -9.86
C TYR A 23 -3.41 40.01 -9.42
N LYS A 24 -4.67 40.41 -9.20
CA LYS A 24 -5.02 41.74 -8.69
C LYS A 24 -4.63 41.94 -7.22
N ILE A 25 -4.42 40.86 -6.48
CA ILE A 25 -3.94 40.88 -5.09
C ILE A 25 -2.43 41.03 -5.10
N TYR A 26 -1.77 40.17 -5.88
CA TYR A 26 -0.31 40.08 -5.94
C TYR A 26 0.37 41.31 -6.56
N GLN A 27 -0.35 42.14 -7.31
CA GLN A 27 0.16 43.46 -7.73
C GLN A 27 0.44 44.42 -6.55
N ASN A 28 -0.16 44.17 -5.39
CA ASN A 28 -0.07 45.04 -4.20
C ASN A 28 0.64 44.36 -3.01
N THR A 29 1.13 43.13 -3.14
CA THR A 29 1.77 42.35 -2.07
C THR A 29 3.00 41.64 -2.60
N ASN A 30 4.14 41.68 -1.89
CA ASN A 30 5.39 40.97 -2.25
C ASN A 30 5.29 39.43 -2.11
N GLU A 31 4.09 38.88 -1.97
CA GLU A 31 3.85 37.47 -1.63
C GLU A 31 3.58 36.63 -2.89
N GLY A 32 4.60 36.08 -3.54
CA GLY A 32 4.44 34.94 -4.44
C GLY A 32 3.90 35.17 -5.86
N ASP A 33 3.79 34.08 -6.62
CA ASP A 33 3.45 34.07 -8.06
C ASP A 33 1.98 34.50 -8.29
N PRO A 34 1.73 35.59 -9.05
CA PRO A 34 0.39 36.08 -9.39
C PRO A 34 -0.57 35.05 -9.99
N LYS A 35 -0.03 33.95 -10.55
CA LYS A 35 -0.77 32.96 -11.35
C LYS A 35 -1.16 31.69 -10.61
N ALA A 36 -0.63 31.42 -9.41
CA ALA A 36 -0.88 30.15 -8.72
C ALA A 36 -2.18 30.16 -7.91
N ARG A 37 -3.32 29.91 -8.58
CA ARG A 37 -4.60 29.60 -7.91
C ARG A 37 -4.56 28.27 -7.17
N LEU A 38 -3.80 27.33 -7.71
CA LEU A 38 -3.50 26.03 -7.13
C LEU A 38 -2.08 26.09 -6.59
N LEU A 39 -1.91 25.86 -5.30
CA LEU A 39 -0.61 25.71 -4.67
C LEU A 39 -0.38 24.24 -4.31
N CYS A 40 0.89 23.85 -4.31
CA CYS A 40 1.35 22.56 -3.84
C CYS A 40 2.44 22.76 -2.79
N ASN A 41 2.57 21.81 -1.87
CA ASN A 41 3.72 21.79 -0.98
C ASN A 41 4.95 21.30 -1.77
N SER A 42 6.08 21.98 -1.63
CA SER A 42 7.32 21.65 -2.37
C SER A 42 7.93 20.30 -1.98
N LYS A 43 7.69 19.83 -0.75
CA LYS A 43 8.13 18.52 -0.27
C LYS A 43 7.10 17.41 -0.55
N HIS A 44 5.82 17.76 -0.57
CA HIS A 44 4.71 16.82 -0.73
C HIS A 44 3.76 17.30 -1.82
N ALA A 45 4.06 16.93 -3.07
CA ALA A 45 3.37 17.43 -4.27
C ALA A 45 1.88 17.05 -4.33
N ASP A 46 1.45 16.04 -3.60
CA ASP A 46 0.06 15.59 -3.46
C ASP A 46 -0.74 16.40 -2.42
N ILE A 47 -0.09 17.22 -1.59
CA ILE A 47 -0.76 18.20 -0.74
C ILE A 47 -1.00 19.46 -1.57
N LEU A 48 -2.23 19.57 -2.05
CA LEU A 48 -2.70 20.64 -2.92
C LEU A 48 -3.78 21.46 -2.22
N TRP A 49 -3.74 22.79 -2.40
CA TRP A 49 -4.82 23.66 -1.92
C TRP A 49 -5.03 24.84 -2.85
N TYR A 50 -6.27 25.36 -2.84
CA TYR A 50 -6.66 26.49 -3.67
C TYR A 50 -6.68 27.79 -2.88
N ARG A 51 -6.12 28.84 -3.48
CA ARG A 51 -6.30 30.23 -3.04
C ARG A 51 -7.21 30.97 -4.02
N ARG A 52 -8.09 31.79 -3.47
CA ARG A 52 -9.00 32.65 -4.23
C ARG A 52 -8.88 34.08 -3.73
N GLY A 53 -8.78 35.00 -4.68
CA GLY A 53 -8.86 36.41 -4.36
C GLY A 53 -10.29 36.84 -4.06
N ARG A 54 -10.48 37.56 -2.96
CA ARG A 54 -11.77 38.08 -2.52
C ARG A 54 -11.70 39.57 -2.28
N GLU A 55 -12.81 40.24 -2.54
CA GLU A 55 -13.01 41.64 -2.18
C GLU A 55 -14.31 41.77 -1.40
N CYS A 56 -14.20 42.32 -0.20
CA CYS A 56 -15.33 42.61 0.67
C CYS A 56 -16.20 43.70 0.04
N GLN A 57 -17.49 43.44 -0.17
CA GLN A 57 -18.41 44.43 -0.74
C GLN A 57 -18.83 45.54 0.25
N ILE A 58 -18.45 45.41 1.54
CA ILE A 58 -18.74 46.42 2.57
C ILE A 58 -17.59 47.40 2.72
N CYS A 59 -16.37 46.91 2.96
CA CYS A 59 -15.20 47.77 3.23
C CYS A 59 -14.22 47.89 2.05
N GLY A 60 -14.47 47.21 0.93
CA GLY A 60 -13.56 47.21 -0.23
C GLY A 60 -12.24 46.47 -0.01
N LYS A 61 -11.98 45.90 1.18
CA LYS A 61 -10.74 45.19 1.45
C LYS A 61 -10.59 43.99 0.53
N ILE A 62 -9.47 43.94 -0.15
CA ILE A 62 -9.00 42.81 -0.95
C ILE A 62 -8.13 41.90 -0.06
N PHE A 63 -8.38 40.59 -0.12
CA PHE A 63 -7.65 39.58 0.65
C PHE A 63 -7.69 38.20 -0.03
N LEU A 64 -6.77 37.32 0.34
CA LEU A 64 -6.78 35.92 -0.06
C LEU A 64 -7.67 35.12 0.88
N SER A 65 -8.50 34.25 0.31
CA SER A 65 -9.17 33.17 1.05
C SER A 65 -8.68 31.85 0.49
N ALA A 66 -8.36 30.89 1.36
CA ALA A 66 -8.14 29.51 0.98
C ALA A 66 -9.35 28.66 1.36
N GLU A 67 -9.46 27.46 0.77
CA GLU A 67 -10.50 26.49 1.14
C GLU A 67 -10.29 25.93 2.56
N LEU A 68 -9.03 25.88 2.99
CA LEU A 68 -8.58 25.51 4.33
C LEU A 68 -7.66 26.60 4.88
N ASP A 69 -7.58 26.71 6.20
CA ASP A 69 -6.59 27.56 6.85
C ASP A 69 -5.17 27.06 6.50
N GLU A 70 -4.25 27.98 6.23
CA GLU A 70 -2.88 27.62 5.85
C GLU A 70 -2.12 27.00 7.02
N SER A 71 -2.41 27.43 8.26
CA SER A 71 -1.85 26.81 9.47
C SER A 71 -2.26 25.33 9.59
N PHE A 72 -3.47 24.98 9.14
CA PHE A 72 -3.92 23.59 9.08
C PHE A 72 -3.18 22.80 7.99
N ILE A 73 -2.89 23.41 6.83
CA ILE A 73 -2.06 22.78 5.79
C ILE A 73 -0.64 22.51 6.30
N GLU A 74 -0.06 23.44 7.06
CA GLU A 74 1.25 23.26 7.69
C GLU A 74 1.23 22.13 8.73
N GLU A 75 0.17 22.04 9.54
CA GLU A 75 -0.03 20.92 10.47
C GLU A 75 -0.09 19.58 9.75
N LEU A 76 -0.83 19.49 8.63
CA LEU A 76 -0.89 18.27 7.81
C LEU A 76 0.48 17.86 7.26
N VAL A 77 1.28 18.84 6.83
CA VAL A 77 2.67 18.60 6.37
C VAL A 77 3.52 18.05 7.51
N GLN A 78 3.44 18.66 8.70
CA GLN A 78 4.18 18.19 9.89
C GLN A 78 3.76 16.76 10.29
N LEU A 79 2.46 16.47 10.31
CA LEU A 79 1.95 15.13 10.61
C LEU A 79 2.50 14.10 9.61
N ARG A 80 2.60 14.45 8.32
CA ARG A 80 3.18 13.57 7.31
C ARG A 80 4.66 13.34 7.52
N GLU A 81 5.44 14.38 7.83
CA GLU A 81 6.86 14.25 8.16
C GLU A 81 7.06 13.32 9.37
N LEU A 82 6.24 13.46 10.42
CA LEU A 82 6.26 12.57 11.59
C LEU A 82 5.95 11.10 11.24
N VAL A 83 4.99 10.86 10.35
CA VAL A 83 4.68 9.51 9.85
C VAL A 83 5.87 8.94 9.08
N ILE A 84 6.51 9.72 8.20
CA ILE A 84 7.70 9.32 7.46
C ILE A 84 8.83 8.93 8.42
N GLU A 85 9.10 9.77 9.43
CA GLU A 85 10.14 9.50 10.43
C GLU A 85 9.86 8.25 11.26
N ARG A 86 8.61 8.04 11.68
CA ARG A 86 8.18 6.79 12.34
C ARG A 86 8.43 5.60 11.41
N ASN A 87 7.96 5.68 10.17
CA ASN A 87 8.06 4.58 9.21
C ASN A 87 9.51 4.23 8.91
N ILE A 88 10.40 5.22 8.70
CA ILE A 88 11.83 5.00 8.47
C ILE A 88 12.47 4.23 9.64
N ARG A 89 12.12 4.56 10.89
CA ARG A 89 12.64 3.85 12.07
C ARG A 89 12.23 2.38 12.07
N ILE A 90 10.97 2.10 11.77
CA ILE A 90 10.42 0.74 11.71
C ILE A 90 11.05 -0.03 10.54
N ILE A 91 11.13 0.58 9.35
CA ILE A 91 11.74 -0.02 8.16
C ILE A 91 13.22 -0.38 8.41
N ARG A 92 13.98 0.45 9.12
CA ARG A 92 15.37 0.14 9.50
C ARG A 92 15.46 -1.09 10.42
N ARG A 93 14.44 -1.36 11.24
CA ARG A 93 14.38 -2.58 12.07
C ARG A 93 14.06 -3.80 11.20
N ILE A 94 13.01 -3.70 10.39
CA ILE A 94 12.57 -4.70 9.40
C ILE A 94 13.75 -5.14 8.52
N LYS A 95 14.40 -4.18 7.84
CA LYS A 95 15.55 -4.45 6.96
C LYS A 95 16.76 -5.01 7.68
N ARG A 96 16.88 -4.93 9.01
CA ARG A 96 17.98 -5.60 9.73
C ARG A 96 17.66 -7.06 10.01
N ASN A 97 16.41 -7.37 10.35
CA ASN A 97 16.02 -8.64 10.93
C ASN A 97 15.46 -9.64 9.93
N ILE A 98 15.00 -9.20 8.75
CA ILE A 98 14.28 -10.08 7.83
C ILE A 98 15.20 -10.51 6.70
N HIS A 99 15.59 -11.77 6.76
CA HIS A 99 16.47 -12.38 5.78
C HIS A 99 15.72 -12.73 4.49
N TRP A 100 14.44 -13.15 4.58
CA TRP A 100 13.70 -13.63 3.41
C TRP A 100 13.33 -12.56 2.38
N ILE A 101 13.24 -11.30 2.80
CA ILE A 101 12.93 -10.15 1.94
C ILE A 101 14.12 -9.68 1.09
N LYS A 102 15.35 -10.05 1.50
CA LYS A 102 16.61 -9.59 0.88
C LYS A 102 17.13 -10.52 -0.21
N TYR A 103 16.49 -11.66 -0.43
CA TYR A 103 17.08 -12.69 -1.26
C TYR A 103 16.95 -12.37 -2.76
N ASP A 104 18.08 -11.98 -3.36
CA ASP A 104 18.43 -12.36 -4.74
C ASP A 104 18.85 -13.86 -4.82
N GLU A 105 19.00 -14.53 -3.66
CA GLU A 105 19.38 -15.93 -3.53
C GLU A 105 18.15 -16.87 -3.34
N LYS A 106 18.43 -18.18 -3.26
CA LYS A 106 17.39 -19.21 -3.09
C LYS A 106 16.74 -19.11 -1.69
N VAL A 107 15.41 -19.18 -1.64
CA VAL A 107 14.64 -19.27 -0.39
C VAL A 107 15.12 -20.47 0.45
N PRO A 108 15.42 -20.31 1.76
CA PRO A 108 15.81 -21.43 2.61
C PRO A 108 14.72 -22.51 2.71
N GLU A 109 15.13 -23.78 2.76
CA GLU A 109 14.21 -24.92 2.84
C GLU A 109 13.24 -24.82 4.02
N ASP A 110 13.76 -24.54 5.21
CA ASP A 110 12.96 -24.47 6.44
C ASP A 110 11.88 -23.38 6.36
N PHE A 111 12.18 -22.27 5.68
CA PHE A 111 11.23 -21.20 5.48
C PHE A 111 10.14 -21.61 4.48
N ALA A 112 10.52 -22.25 3.36
CA ALA A 112 9.56 -22.78 2.39
C ALA A 112 8.65 -23.85 3.00
N LYS A 113 9.20 -24.76 3.82
CA LYS A 113 8.43 -25.75 4.57
C LYS A 113 7.47 -25.10 5.57
N SER A 114 7.94 -24.10 6.31
CA SER A 114 7.09 -23.37 7.28
C SER A 114 5.96 -22.61 6.59
N PHE A 115 6.23 -22.03 5.42
CA PHE A 115 5.22 -21.40 4.57
C PHE A 115 4.13 -22.40 4.16
N ILE A 116 4.51 -23.57 3.61
CA ILE A 116 3.54 -24.61 3.23
C ILE A 116 2.76 -25.15 4.42
N ARG A 117 3.41 -25.34 5.58
CA ARG A 117 2.72 -25.76 6.81
C ARG A 117 1.63 -24.77 7.22
N ALA A 118 1.85 -23.49 6.97
CA ALA A 118 0.93 -22.42 7.34
C ALA A 118 -0.25 -22.28 6.37
N CYS A 119 -0.14 -22.67 5.09
CA CYS A 119 -1.17 -22.38 4.09
C CYS A 119 -1.74 -23.59 3.35
N ALA A 120 -1.20 -24.80 3.51
CA ALA A 120 -1.73 -25.98 2.83
C ALA A 120 -2.96 -26.56 3.55
N TRP A 121 -3.96 -26.95 2.77
CA TRP A 121 -5.22 -27.50 3.22
C TRP A 121 -5.65 -28.71 2.37
N TRP A 122 -6.48 -29.56 2.97
CA TRP A 122 -7.40 -30.47 2.29
C TRP A 122 -8.74 -29.74 2.18
N ASP A 123 -9.17 -29.39 0.97
CA ASP A 123 -10.48 -28.78 0.74
C ASP A 123 -11.59 -29.85 0.87
N LYS A 124 -11.35 -31.03 0.31
CA LYS A 124 -12.27 -32.19 0.36
C LYS A 124 -11.63 -33.34 1.11
N HIS A 125 -11.46 -33.18 2.42
CA HIS A 125 -10.93 -34.25 3.26
C HIS A 125 -11.92 -35.43 3.31
N PRO A 126 -11.47 -36.71 3.33
CA PRO A 126 -12.35 -37.88 3.40
C PRO A 126 -13.33 -37.90 4.59
N SER A 127 -13.06 -37.13 5.65
CA SER A 127 -13.95 -36.97 6.81
C SER A 127 -15.05 -35.91 6.61
N GLY A 128 -15.13 -35.27 5.45
CA GLY A 128 -16.22 -34.38 5.06
C GLY A 128 -16.04 -32.88 5.39
N PHE A 129 -14.91 -32.47 5.98
CA PHE A 129 -14.65 -31.06 6.33
C PHE A 129 -13.25 -30.62 5.90
N PRO A 130 -13.07 -29.36 5.46
CA PRO A 130 -11.75 -28.83 5.17
C PRO A 130 -10.82 -28.92 6.38
N ALA A 131 -9.57 -29.35 6.16
CA ALA A 131 -8.59 -29.56 7.22
C ALA A 131 -7.19 -29.10 6.84
N ARG A 132 -6.44 -28.54 7.78
CA ARG A 132 -5.03 -28.15 7.57
C ARG A 132 -4.20 -29.37 7.12
N ALA A 133 -3.29 -29.14 6.19
CA ALA A 133 -2.50 -30.19 5.56
C ALA A 133 -0.98 -29.93 5.70
N PRO A 134 -0.44 -29.73 6.91
CA PRO A 134 0.93 -29.25 7.11
C PRO A 134 2.00 -30.24 6.62
N ARG A 135 1.67 -31.54 6.53
CA ARG A 135 2.58 -32.58 6.04
C ARG A 135 2.90 -32.46 4.55
N HIS A 136 2.16 -31.67 3.76
CA HIS A 136 2.57 -31.38 2.38
C HIS A 136 3.93 -30.66 2.30
N ALA A 137 4.33 -29.97 3.36
CA ALA A 137 5.65 -29.35 3.43
C ALA A 137 6.79 -30.38 3.35
N ASP A 138 6.56 -31.63 3.74
CA ASP A 138 7.60 -32.66 3.69
C ASP A 138 7.81 -33.21 2.27
N ASN A 139 6.90 -32.87 1.34
CA ASN A 139 6.93 -33.29 -0.06
C ASN A 139 7.42 -32.20 -1.03
N ILE A 140 7.87 -31.05 -0.53
CA ILE A 140 8.48 -30.04 -1.40
C ILE A 140 9.85 -30.52 -1.88
N TYR A 141 10.22 -30.19 -3.11
CA TYR A 141 11.53 -30.50 -3.68
C TYR A 141 12.15 -29.29 -4.36
N LEU A 142 13.47 -29.31 -4.53
CA LEU A 142 14.23 -28.22 -5.14
C LEU A 142 14.31 -28.40 -6.67
N SER A 143 13.60 -27.57 -7.41
CA SER A 143 13.76 -27.39 -8.85
C SER A 143 14.94 -26.46 -9.16
N SER A 144 15.70 -26.78 -10.20
CA SER A 144 16.80 -25.94 -10.68
C SER A 144 16.33 -24.59 -11.21
N TYR A 145 15.10 -24.51 -11.72
CA TYR A 145 14.55 -23.32 -12.36
C TYR A 145 13.58 -22.54 -11.46
N TYR A 146 12.76 -23.24 -10.67
CA TYR A 146 11.70 -22.62 -9.86
C TYR A 146 12.03 -22.47 -8.38
N GLY A 147 13.14 -23.03 -7.90
CA GLY A 147 13.41 -23.18 -6.47
C GLY A 147 12.51 -24.25 -5.86
N TRP A 148 11.96 -24.01 -4.68
CA TRP A 148 11.07 -24.99 -4.02
C TRP A 148 9.74 -25.15 -4.76
N VAL A 149 9.34 -26.39 -4.99
CA VAL A 149 8.11 -26.76 -5.72
C VAL A 149 7.34 -27.80 -4.92
N LEU A 150 6.01 -27.73 -4.98
CA LEU A 150 5.09 -28.73 -4.48
C LEU A 150 4.17 -29.20 -5.61
N GLU A 151 4.10 -30.51 -5.84
CA GLU A 151 3.28 -31.09 -6.89
C GLU A 151 1.87 -31.44 -6.41
N PHE A 152 0.89 -31.14 -7.26
CA PHE A 152 -0.51 -31.53 -7.10
C PHE A 152 -1.08 -32.09 -8.41
N GLY A 153 -0.79 -33.36 -8.68
CA GLY A 153 -1.26 -34.02 -9.90
C GLY A 153 -0.73 -33.34 -11.16
N ALA A 154 -1.63 -32.74 -11.95
CA ALA A 154 -1.27 -32.05 -13.20
C ALA A 154 -0.75 -30.62 -13.02
N ASN A 155 -0.70 -30.09 -11.79
CA ASN A 155 -0.25 -28.73 -11.49
C ASN A 155 0.88 -28.73 -10.47
N LYS A 156 1.70 -27.69 -10.49
CA LYS A 156 2.83 -27.46 -9.61
C LYS A 156 2.68 -26.11 -8.93
N PHE A 157 2.65 -26.09 -7.60
CA PHE A 157 2.74 -24.85 -6.83
C PHE A 157 4.21 -24.46 -6.66
N LEU A 158 4.58 -23.30 -7.20
CA LEU A 158 5.96 -22.83 -7.26
C LEU A 158 6.30 -22.04 -5.98
N VAL A 159 6.47 -22.77 -4.88
CA VAL A 159 6.67 -22.24 -3.52
C VAL A 159 7.76 -21.16 -3.45
N GLY A 160 8.93 -21.42 -4.05
CA GLY A 160 10.04 -20.48 -4.09
C GLY A 160 9.67 -19.17 -4.79
N LYS A 161 9.04 -19.26 -5.98
CA LYS A 161 8.57 -18.10 -6.73
C LYS A 161 7.47 -17.34 -5.99
N ALA A 162 6.54 -18.04 -5.35
CA ALA A 162 5.46 -17.41 -4.58
C ALA A 162 6.04 -16.51 -3.46
N ILE A 163 7.01 -17.02 -2.71
CA ILE A 163 7.68 -16.29 -1.64
C ILE A 163 8.47 -15.09 -2.20
N ILE A 164 9.25 -15.29 -3.27
CA ILE A 164 10.06 -14.21 -3.87
C ILE A 164 9.17 -13.10 -4.45
N ARG A 165 8.10 -13.44 -5.17
CA ARG A 165 7.17 -12.44 -5.71
C ARG A 165 6.47 -11.68 -4.59
N SER A 166 6.10 -12.37 -3.51
CA SER A 166 5.53 -11.73 -2.33
C SER A 166 6.55 -10.81 -1.63
N ALA A 167 7.82 -11.18 -1.58
CA ALA A 167 8.90 -10.32 -1.07
C ALA A 167 9.00 -9.03 -1.88
N ASN A 168 8.92 -9.11 -3.21
CA ASN A 168 8.93 -7.94 -4.09
C ASN A 168 7.73 -7.02 -3.82
N VAL A 169 6.53 -7.58 -3.66
CA VAL A 169 5.34 -6.82 -3.24
C VAL A 169 5.59 -6.11 -1.91
N VAL A 170 6.05 -6.84 -0.89
CA VAL A 170 6.37 -6.27 0.43
C VAL A 170 7.40 -5.14 0.33
N ASN A 171 8.47 -5.32 -0.46
CA ASN A 171 9.49 -4.30 -0.68
C ASN A 171 8.91 -3.03 -1.31
N THR A 172 8.04 -3.14 -2.30
CA THR A 172 7.32 -1.99 -2.89
C THR A 172 6.50 -1.24 -1.83
N TYR A 173 5.79 -1.97 -0.96
CA TYR A 173 5.02 -1.35 0.12
C TYR A 173 5.92 -0.67 1.16
N ILE A 174 7.05 -1.28 1.52
CA ILE A 174 8.07 -0.68 2.40
C ILE A 174 8.61 0.63 1.79
N GLU A 175 8.93 0.63 0.50
CA GLU A 175 9.42 1.82 -0.20
C GLU A 175 8.39 2.95 -0.24
N ASN A 176 7.12 2.61 -0.44
CA ASN A 176 6.03 3.58 -0.40
C ASN A 176 5.79 4.12 1.02
N ALA A 177 5.86 3.26 2.05
CA ALA A 177 5.77 3.71 3.44
C ALA A 177 6.91 4.64 3.84
N ALA A 178 8.11 4.44 3.30
CA ALA A 178 9.23 5.36 3.50
C ALA A 178 8.98 6.76 2.90
N LYS A 179 8.07 6.88 1.93
CA LYS A 179 7.62 8.15 1.34
C LYS A 179 6.38 8.73 2.04
N GLY A 180 5.91 8.09 3.11
CA GLY A 180 4.76 8.54 3.91
C GLY A 180 3.42 7.98 3.45
N THR A 181 3.40 7.03 2.52
CA THR A 181 2.17 6.33 2.16
C THR A 181 1.74 5.42 3.31
N LEU A 182 0.45 5.47 3.67
CA LEU A 182 -0.12 4.60 4.70
C LEU A 182 -0.36 3.21 4.12
N ILE A 183 0.05 2.17 4.86
CA ILE A 183 -0.19 0.79 4.45
C ILE A 183 -1.47 0.28 5.10
N ARG A 184 -2.43 -0.14 4.28
CA ARG A 184 -3.61 -0.88 4.75
C ARG A 184 -3.34 -2.37 4.66
N LYS A 185 -3.55 -3.09 5.77
CA LYS A 185 -3.29 -4.54 5.84
C LYS A 185 -4.02 -5.32 4.75
N ASN A 186 -5.31 -5.03 4.52
CA ASN A 186 -6.12 -5.75 3.52
C ASN A 186 -5.60 -5.55 2.09
N GLU A 187 -5.11 -4.36 1.75
CA GLU A 187 -4.55 -4.08 0.41
C GLU A 187 -3.25 -4.86 0.20
N LEU A 188 -2.40 -4.95 1.24
CA LEU A 188 -1.19 -5.77 1.20
C LEU A 188 -1.51 -7.27 1.10
N VAL A 189 -2.47 -7.76 1.88
CA VAL A 189 -2.92 -9.17 1.81
C VAL A 189 -3.39 -9.52 0.41
N ASN A 190 -4.21 -8.66 -0.21
CA ASN A 190 -4.69 -8.87 -1.58
C ASN A 190 -3.54 -8.86 -2.60
N ALA A 191 -2.59 -7.92 -2.46
CA ALA A 191 -1.44 -7.83 -3.36
C ALA A 191 -0.53 -9.07 -3.26
N ILE A 192 -0.27 -9.56 -2.04
CA ILE A 192 0.49 -10.80 -1.81
C ILE A 192 -0.27 -12.01 -2.36
N SER A 193 -1.58 -12.10 -2.10
CA SER A 193 -2.43 -13.20 -2.59
C SER A 193 -2.38 -13.31 -4.12
N ASN A 194 -2.47 -12.18 -4.83
CA ASN A 194 -2.35 -12.14 -6.28
C ASN A 194 -0.96 -12.58 -6.78
N ALA A 195 0.10 -12.17 -6.08
CA ALA A 195 1.47 -12.61 -6.40
C ALA A 195 1.64 -14.13 -6.24
N ILE A 196 1.03 -14.72 -5.20
CA ILE A 196 1.02 -16.16 -4.94
C ILE A 196 0.19 -16.90 -6.00
N ALA A 197 -0.98 -16.38 -6.38
CA ALA A 197 -1.85 -16.97 -7.40
C ALA A 197 -1.18 -17.05 -8.79
N GLY A 198 -0.26 -16.14 -9.09
CA GLY A 198 0.56 -16.22 -10.30
C GLY A 198 1.68 -17.28 -10.25
N SER A 199 1.91 -17.94 -9.11
CA SER A 199 3.02 -18.87 -8.89
C SER A 199 2.59 -20.34 -9.00
N VAL A 200 1.89 -20.66 -10.08
CA VAL A 200 1.46 -22.03 -10.41
C VAL A 200 1.90 -22.35 -11.83
N ALA A 201 2.43 -23.56 -12.03
CA ALA A 201 2.70 -24.11 -13.36
C ALA A 201 1.85 -25.36 -13.64
N ASN A 202 1.66 -25.65 -14.92
CA ASN A 202 1.04 -26.90 -15.37
C ASN A 202 2.07 -28.05 -15.41
N PHE A 203 1.67 -29.22 -15.90
CA PHE A 203 2.53 -30.40 -16.01
C PHE A 203 3.65 -30.28 -17.06
N TYR A 204 3.54 -29.33 -17.99
CA TYR A 204 4.58 -28.98 -18.97
C TYR A 204 5.59 -27.97 -18.42
N ASP A 205 5.49 -27.62 -17.13
CA ASP A 205 6.28 -26.55 -16.51
C ASP A 205 5.99 -25.15 -17.07
N ASP A 206 4.86 -24.93 -17.75
CA ASP A 206 4.44 -23.59 -18.14
C ASP A 206 3.69 -22.90 -17.00
N GLU A 207 4.13 -21.70 -16.63
CA GLU A 207 3.43 -20.88 -15.64
C GLU A 207 2.09 -20.36 -16.17
N TYR A 208 1.06 -20.45 -15.34
CA TYR A 208 -0.19 -19.73 -15.59
C TYR A 208 0.04 -18.23 -15.41
N TYR A 209 -0.59 -17.41 -16.26
CA TYR A 209 -0.61 -15.96 -16.05
C TYR A 209 -1.22 -15.60 -14.69
N THR A 210 -2.31 -16.28 -14.34
CA THR A 210 -2.92 -16.28 -13.01
C THR A 210 -3.67 -17.59 -12.85
N TYR A 211 -3.47 -18.27 -11.73
CA TYR A 211 -4.26 -19.44 -11.39
C TYR A 211 -5.61 -19.00 -10.80
N PRO A 212 -6.72 -19.68 -11.14
CA PRO A 212 -8.04 -19.35 -10.60
C PRO A 212 -8.06 -19.39 -9.07
N ILE A 213 -8.69 -18.38 -8.47
CA ILE A 213 -8.89 -18.27 -7.03
C ILE A 213 -10.36 -18.58 -6.73
N TYR A 214 -10.62 -19.61 -5.94
CA TYR A 214 -11.94 -20.01 -5.50
C TYR A 214 -12.04 -19.84 -3.98
N SER A 215 -13.00 -19.05 -3.52
CA SER A 215 -13.21 -18.80 -2.08
C SER A 215 -11.95 -18.35 -1.31
N GLY A 216 -11.03 -17.64 -1.98
CA GLY A 216 -9.76 -17.20 -1.39
C GLY A 216 -8.64 -18.23 -1.43
N GLN A 217 -8.79 -19.34 -2.15
CA GLN A 217 -7.85 -20.44 -2.21
C GLN A 217 -7.44 -20.78 -3.65
N LEU A 218 -6.25 -21.37 -3.79
CA LEU A 218 -5.84 -22.07 -5.01
C LEU A 218 -6.19 -23.54 -4.86
N GLU A 219 -7.16 -24.02 -5.63
CA GLU A 219 -7.65 -25.40 -5.54
C GLU A 219 -6.89 -26.33 -6.48
N PHE A 220 -6.40 -27.45 -5.94
CA PHE A 220 -5.68 -28.50 -6.65
C PHE A 220 -6.34 -29.87 -6.42
N GLY A 221 -7.54 -30.04 -6.95
CA GLY A 221 -8.34 -31.25 -6.77
C GLY A 221 -8.96 -31.31 -5.37
N VAL A 222 -8.37 -32.11 -4.47
CA VAL A 222 -8.79 -32.22 -3.05
C VAL A 222 -7.90 -31.42 -2.09
N HIS A 223 -6.81 -30.87 -2.60
CA HIS A 223 -5.88 -30.04 -1.85
C HIS A 223 -6.08 -28.58 -2.22
N ALA A 224 -5.68 -27.67 -1.33
CA ALA A 224 -5.73 -26.24 -1.56
C ALA A 224 -4.56 -25.51 -0.90
N ILE A 225 -4.25 -24.33 -1.43
CA ILE A 225 -3.39 -23.33 -0.78
C ILE A 225 -4.28 -22.15 -0.41
N ASP A 226 -4.41 -21.87 0.88
CA ASP A 226 -5.18 -20.73 1.37
C ASP A 226 -4.34 -19.45 1.27
N LEU A 227 -4.83 -18.48 0.50
CA LEU A 227 -4.07 -17.27 0.19
C LEU A 227 -4.02 -16.30 1.36
N ALA A 228 -5.08 -16.24 2.18
CA ALA A 228 -5.11 -15.37 3.36
C ALA A 228 -4.09 -15.85 4.39
N ASP A 229 -4.04 -17.15 4.66
CA ASP A 229 -3.05 -17.76 5.55
C ASP A 229 -1.62 -17.59 5.03
N ALA A 230 -1.42 -17.78 3.73
CA ALA A 230 -0.12 -17.60 3.10
C ALA A 230 0.37 -16.15 3.22
N ALA A 231 -0.51 -15.19 2.93
CA ALA A 231 -0.20 -13.77 3.06
C ALA A 231 0.06 -13.37 4.52
N GLU A 232 -0.77 -13.83 5.45
CA GLU A 232 -0.62 -13.55 6.88
C GLU A 232 0.67 -14.14 7.44
N PHE A 233 1.06 -15.35 7.02
CA PHE A 233 2.35 -15.93 7.37
C PHE A 233 3.50 -15.01 6.96
N LEU A 234 3.50 -14.51 5.72
CA LEU A 234 4.56 -13.63 5.23
C LEU A 234 4.55 -12.26 5.94
N ILE A 235 3.38 -11.69 6.20
CA ILE A 235 3.23 -10.44 6.95
C ILE A 235 3.78 -10.58 8.38
N LYS A 236 3.41 -11.66 9.07
CA LYS A 236 3.90 -11.95 10.42
C LYS A 236 5.42 -12.15 10.44
N ASN A 237 5.95 -12.86 9.45
CA ASN A 237 7.39 -13.08 9.31
C ASN A 237 8.16 -11.88 8.72
N SER A 238 7.49 -10.75 8.46
CA SER A 238 8.11 -9.52 7.99
C SER A 238 8.02 -8.35 8.97
N ASP A 239 7.51 -8.55 10.19
CA ASP A 239 7.44 -7.51 11.23
C ASP A 239 6.80 -6.20 10.73
N LEU A 240 5.91 -6.30 9.73
CA LEU A 240 5.25 -5.16 9.09
C LEU A 240 4.11 -4.58 9.95
N GLU A 241 3.72 -5.26 11.02
CA GLU A 241 2.60 -4.86 11.88
C GLU A 241 2.73 -3.41 12.39
N GLY A 242 3.97 -2.97 12.65
CA GLY A 242 4.25 -1.60 13.08
C GLY A 242 3.98 -0.52 12.02
N LEU A 243 3.85 -0.89 10.73
CA LEU A 243 3.59 0.04 9.62
C LEU A 243 2.11 0.16 9.25
N PHE A 244 1.25 -0.70 9.78
CA PHE A 244 -0.18 -0.65 9.48
C PHE A 244 -0.87 0.51 10.19
N VAL A 245 -1.97 0.95 9.57
CA VAL A 245 -2.89 1.99 10.05
C VAL A 245 -4.29 1.41 10.17
#